data_AF-A0A6M0BGU5-F1
#
_entry.id   AF-A0A6M0BGU5-F1
#
_cell.length_a   1.000
_cell.length_b   1.000
_cell.length_c   1.000
_cell.angle_alpha   90.00
_cell.angle_beta   90.00
_cell.angle_gamma   90.00
#
_symmetry.space_group_name_H-M   'P 1'
#
loop_
_entity.id
_entity.type
_entity.pdbx_description
1 polymer ?
#
loop_
_entity_poly.entity_id
_entity_poly.type
_entity_poly.pdbx_seq_one_letter_code
_entity_poly.pdbx_strand_id
1 'polypeptide(L)'
;YRLAQGSSDNNGLFDIIYWLGRVAMEEVQSQRDRKITFSSTLRERIGHHIHGAQWASDVKGFVLENNLWERPLHIISANLHSVMNCLFAPSALKHTLGEDKKIEDIARELSLPENAHLNQEVREFALQNGMFYLADRAGTNIHVQIFDTAMLPLPLLSPELPINHNIIEQEKPVLLVMDYAFGEQAFEIMDELLKPYKTGGQSQKLNVQSISVMGKAGILVGHKGDLMLPTAHIFEGTADNYPFVNELTSEDFQDDGIPIYEGALVTVMGTSLQNSDILAYFKSSSWNVIGLEMEGAHLQKAIQAASMIRKSIDDKVKLRYAYYASDNPLLTGSTLASGGLGTTGVKPTYLITMKFLKKILG
;
A
#
# COMPACT_ATOMS: atom_id res chain seq x y z
N TYR A 1 -3.17 0.55 -52.26
CA TYR A 1 -2.01 -0.36 -52.16
C TYR A 1 -1.75 -0.85 -50.73
N ARG A 2 -1.72 0.00 -49.67
CA ARG A 2 -1.62 -0.46 -48.26
C ARG A 2 -2.87 -1.17 -47.70
N LEU A 3 -4.08 -0.84 -48.17
CA LEU A 3 -5.32 -1.53 -47.74
C LEU A 3 -5.48 -2.95 -48.31
N ALA A 4 -4.79 -3.27 -49.41
CA ALA A 4 -4.86 -4.60 -50.03
C ALA A 4 -3.86 -5.60 -49.42
N GLN A 5 -2.93 -5.14 -48.59
CA GLN A 5 -1.91 -5.99 -47.94
C GLN A 5 -2.33 -6.50 -46.55
N GLY A 6 -3.51 -6.10 -46.05
CA GLY A 6 -4.07 -6.56 -44.77
C GLY A 6 -5.44 -7.22 -44.89
N SER A 7 -5.86 -7.66 -46.09
CA SER A 7 -7.21 -8.17 -46.33
C SER A 7 -7.56 -9.46 -45.57
N SER A 8 -6.58 -10.17 -45.02
CA SER A 8 -6.80 -11.31 -44.11
C SER A 8 -7.12 -10.90 -42.68
N ASP A 9 -6.76 -9.69 -42.25
CA ASP A 9 -6.84 -9.24 -40.85
C ASP A 9 -7.77 -8.02 -40.64
N ASN A 10 -8.27 -7.40 -41.72
CA ASN A 10 -9.01 -6.13 -41.64
C ASN A 10 -10.54 -6.27 -41.64
N ASN A 11 -11.07 -7.50 -41.56
CA ASN A 11 -12.52 -7.74 -41.49
C ASN A 11 -13.08 -7.67 -40.06
N GLY A 12 -12.21 -7.63 -39.04
CA GLY A 12 -12.63 -7.78 -37.64
C GLY A 12 -13.72 -6.81 -37.21
N LEU A 13 -13.64 -5.53 -37.56
CA LEU A 13 -14.64 -4.54 -37.13
C LEU A 13 -15.99 -4.72 -37.83
N PHE A 14 -16.01 -4.92 -39.15
CA PHE A 14 -17.26 -5.11 -39.89
C PHE A 14 -17.92 -6.45 -39.57
N ASP A 15 -17.12 -7.51 -39.36
CA ASP A 15 -17.62 -8.80 -38.87
C ASP A 15 -18.23 -8.67 -37.47
N ILE A 16 -17.56 -7.95 -36.54
CA ILE A 16 -18.10 -7.69 -35.20
C ILE A 16 -19.43 -6.92 -35.29
N ILE A 17 -19.50 -5.87 -36.10
CA ILE A 17 -20.74 -5.07 -36.29
C ILE A 17 -21.85 -5.93 -36.90
N TYR A 18 -21.54 -6.72 -37.94
CA TYR A 18 -22.49 -7.61 -38.60
C TYR A 18 -23.05 -8.64 -37.61
N TRP A 19 -22.19 -9.32 -36.84
CA TRP A 19 -22.63 -10.32 -35.88
C TRP A 19 -23.41 -9.72 -34.72
N LEU A 20 -23.02 -8.54 -34.22
CA LEU A 20 -23.79 -7.83 -33.19
C LEU A 20 -25.19 -7.45 -33.68
N GLY A 21 -25.30 -6.95 -34.92
CA GLY A 21 -26.57 -6.59 -35.54
C GLY A 21 -27.46 -7.81 -35.78
N ARG A 22 -26.89 -8.89 -36.33
CA ARG A 22 -27.63 -10.15 -36.58
C ARG A 22 -28.16 -10.75 -35.29
N VAL A 23 -27.32 -10.86 -34.24
CA VAL A 23 -27.73 -11.39 -32.94
C VAL A 23 -28.82 -10.52 -32.31
N ALA A 24 -28.71 -9.18 -32.40
CA ALA A 24 -29.77 -8.28 -31.91
C ALA A 24 -31.10 -8.49 -32.64
N MET A 25 -31.08 -8.69 -33.95
CA MET A 25 -32.29 -8.95 -34.74
C MET A 25 -32.91 -10.32 -34.40
N GLU A 26 -32.08 -11.35 -34.24
CA GLU A 26 -32.50 -12.70 -33.84
C GLU A 26 -33.13 -12.71 -32.44
N GLU A 27 -32.57 -11.98 -31.48
CA GLU A 27 -33.11 -11.82 -30.13
C GLU A 27 -34.51 -11.21 -30.13
N VAL A 28 -34.71 -10.14 -30.91
CA VAL A 28 -36.03 -9.47 -31.06
C VAL A 28 -37.05 -10.41 -31.70
N GLN A 29 -36.68 -11.13 -32.75
CA GLN A 29 -37.58 -12.04 -33.47
C GLN A 29 -37.93 -13.30 -32.65
N SER A 30 -36.99 -13.79 -31.85
CA SER A 30 -37.16 -15.03 -31.07
C SER A 30 -37.59 -14.82 -29.61
N GLN A 31 -37.82 -13.58 -29.19
CA GLN A 31 -38.13 -13.18 -27.81
C GLN A 31 -37.16 -13.80 -26.78
N ARG A 32 -35.86 -13.82 -27.12
CA ARG A 32 -34.82 -14.35 -26.24
C ARG A 32 -34.11 -13.22 -25.50
N ASP A 33 -33.97 -13.37 -24.19
CA ASP A 33 -33.18 -12.46 -23.37
C ASP A 33 -31.68 -12.54 -23.74
N ARG A 34 -31.06 -11.38 -23.88
CA ARG A 34 -29.61 -11.28 -24.13
C ARG A 34 -28.84 -11.64 -22.87
N LYS A 35 -28.00 -12.67 -22.95
CA LYS A 35 -27.04 -13.02 -21.90
C LYS A 35 -25.63 -12.62 -22.29
N ILE A 36 -25.15 -11.50 -21.75
CA ILE A 36 -23.75 -11.07 -21.91
C ILE A 36 -22.90 -11.80 -20.87
N THR A 37 -21.89 -12.53 -21.35
CA THR A 37 -20.97 -13.31 -20.51
C THR A 37 -19.58 -12.73 -20.70
N PHE A 38 -19.06 -12.01 -19.71
CA PHE A 38 -17.67 -11.56 -19.72
C PHE A 38 -16.72 -12.70 -19.40
N SER A 39 -15.48 -12.65 -19.91
CA SER A 39 -14.40 -13.56 -19.50
C SER A 39 -14.16 -13.41 -17.99
N SER A 40 -13.68 -14.47 -17.34
CA SER A 40 -13.31 -14.42 -15.91
C SER A 40 -12.37 -13.25 -15.62
N THR A 41 -11.35 -13.05 -16.46
CA THR A 41 -10.39 -11.95 -16.35
C THR A 41 -11.03 -10.56 -16.44
N LEU A 42 -12.01 -10.36 -17.33
CA LEU A 42 -12.69 -9.07 -17.44
C LEU A 42 -13.68 -8.85 -16.29
N ARG A 43 -14.29 -9.92 -15.76
CA ARG A 43 -15.11 -9.84 -14.54
C ARG A 43 -14.28 -9.54 -13.31
N GLU A 44 -13.08 -10.10 -13.21
CA GLU A 44 -12.14 -9.79 -12.13
C GLU A 44 -11.76 -8.31 -12.20
N ARG A 45 -11.31 -7.81 -13.35
CA ARG A 45 -10.96 -6.38 -13.52
C ARG A 45 -12.12 -5.41 -13.27
N ILE A 46 -13.31 -5.67 -13.83
CA ILE A 46 -14.49 -4.80 -13.57
C ILE A 46 -15.00 -4.98 -12.14
N GLY A 47 -14.90 -6.19 -11.59
CA GLY A 47 -15.28 -6.52 -10.22
C GLY A 47 -14.43 -5.75 -9.21
N HIS A 48 -13.11 -5.69 -9.40
CA HIS A 48 -12.20 -4.96 -8.52
C HIS A 48 -12.65 -3.51 -8.30
N HIS A 49 -13.07 -2.79 -9.34
CA HIS A 49 -13.61 -1.43 -9.19
C HIS A 49 -14.85 -1.34 -8.30
N ILE A 50 -15.79 -2.30 -8.42
CA ILE A 50 -17.00 -2.35 -7.57
C ILE A 50 -16.61 -2.63 -6.11
N HIS A 51 -15.66 -3.56 -5.91
CA HIS A 51 -15.16 -3.93 -4.59
C HIS A 51 -14.41 -2.76 -3.93
N GLY A 52 -13.58 -2.02 -4.68
CA GLY A 52 -12.83 -0.88 -4.17
C GLY A 52 -13.71 0.30 -3.75
N ALA A 53 -14.77 0.60 -4.51
CA ALA A 53 -15.69 1.68 -4.17
C ALA A 53 -16.47 1.38 -2.89
N GLN A 54 -16.96 0.15 -2.73
CA GLN A 54 -17.65 -0.28 -1.51
C GLN A 54 -16.69 -0.26 -0.31
N TRP A 55 -15.49 -0.81 -0.48
CA TRP A 55 -14.44 -0.80 0.56
C TRP A 55 -14.14 0.63 1.03
N ALA A 56 -13.92 1.55 0.11
CA ALA A 56 -13.64 2.95 0.45
C ALA A 56 -14.83 3.62 1.14
N SER A 57 -16.06 3.30 0.71
CA SER A 57 -17.28 3.78 1.34
C SER A 57 -17.41 3.28 2.78
N ASP A 58 -17.08 2.02 3.06
CA ASP A 58 -17.14 1.44 4.41
C ASP A 58 -16.12 2.11 5.34
N VAL A 59 -14.89 2.30 4.85
CA VAL A 59 -13.82 3.00 5.60
C VAL A 59 -14.21 4.46 5.89
N LYS A 60 -14.70 5.19 4.88
CA LYS A 60 -15.15 6.58 5.02
C LYS A 60 -16.37 6.71 5.93
N GLY A 61 -17.32 5.79 5.81
CA GLY A 61 -18.49 5.70 6.68
C GLY A 61 -18.06 5.57 8.14
N PHE A 62 -17.13 4.65 8.44
CA PHE A 62 -16.59 4.49 9.78
C PHE A 62 -15.90 5.76 10.30
N VAL A 63 -15.04 6.40 9.49
CA VAL A 63 -14.34 7.64 9.87
C VAL A 63 -15.35 8.75 10.20
N LEU A 64 -16.42 8.87 9.41
CA LEU A 64 -17.47 9.86 9.63
C LEU A 64 -18.30 9.55 10.89
N GLU A 65 -18.78 8.31 11.04
CA GLU A 65 -19.62 7.85 12.15
C GLU A 65 -18.92 7.96 13.51
N ASN A 66 -17.59 7.83 13.54
CA ASN A 66 -16.78 7.95 14.76
C ASN A 66 -16.23 9.38 14.99
N ASN A 67 -16.71 10.39 14.26
CA ASN A 67 -16.28 11.79 14.39
C ASN A 67 -14.77 12.00 14.16
N LEU A 68 -14.18 11.21 13.25
CA LEU A 68 -12.75 11.26 12.92
C LEU A 68 -12.47 12.11 11.66
N TRP A 69 -13.51 12.51 10.93
CA TRP A 69 -13.42 13.12 9.59
C TRP A 69 -12.58 14.39 9.50
N GLU A 70 -12.75 15.31 10.45
CA GLU A 70 -12.09 16.63 10.45
C GLU A 70 -10.64 16.57 10.93
N ARG A 71 -10.25 15.46 11.59
CA ARG A 71 -8.92 15.32 12.20
C ARG A 71 -7.86 15.01 11.13
N PRO A 72 -6.60 15.45 11.31
CA PRO A 72 -5.48 15.10 10.43
C PRO A 72 -5.37 13.59 10.20
N LEU A 73 -5.62 13.14 8.97
CA LEU A 73 -5.59 11.73 8.60
C LEU A 73 -4.25 11.38 7.96
N HIS A 74 -3.58 10.37 8.51
CA HIS A 74 -2.35 9.81 7.97
C HIS A 74 -2.61 8.38 7.51
N ILE A 75 -2.49 8.15 6.20
CA ILE A 75 -2.68 6.83 5.59
C ILE A 75 -1.33 6.11 5.61
N ILE A 76 -1.34 4.83 6.02
CA ILE A 76 -0.17 3.96 6.04
C ILE A 76 -0.54 2.66 5.33
N SER A 77 0.00 2.44 4.13
CA SER A 77 -0.07 1.14 3.44
C SER A 77 1.07 0.26 3.96
N ALA A 78 0.73 -0.73 4.78
CA ALA A 78 1.69 -1.57 5.50
C ALA A 78 1.02 -2.86 6.01
N ASN A 79 1.83 -3.79 6.49
CA ASN A 79 1.32 -4.91 7.28
C ASN A 79 0.56 -4.41 8.52
N LEU A 80 -0.44 -5.17 8.97
CA LEU A 80 -1.35 -4.81 10.06
C LEU A 80 -0.79 -5.05 11.47
N HIS A 81 0.41 -5.63 11.59
CA HIS A 81 0.98 -5.90 12.92
C HIS A 81 1.95 -4.81 13.36
N SER A 82 2.72 -4.21 12.44
CA SER A 82 3.88 -3.38 12.82
C SER A 82 3.48 -2.10 13.54
N VAL A 83 2.48 -1.36 13.03
CA VAL A 83 2.00 -0.12 13.67
C VAL A 83 1.36 -0.43 15.02
N MET A 84 0.49 -1.45 15.07
CA MET A 84 -0.12 -1.94 16.31
C MET A 84 0.94 -2.30 17.36
N ASN A 85 1.96 -3.07 16.95
CA ASN A 85 2.99 -3.52 17.87
C ASN A 85 3.88 -2.36 18.34
N CYS A 86 4.27 -1.43 17.45
CA CYS A 86 5.05 -0.25 17.85
C CYS A 86 4.31 0.63 18.86
N LEU A 87 2.98 0.76 18.71
CA LEU A 87 2.16 1.55 19.63
C LEU A 87 1.88 0.82 20.96
N PHE A 88 1.59 -0.49 20.91
CA PHE A 88 0.95 -1.16 22.05
C PHE A 88 1.74 -2.32 22.66
N ALA A 89 2.63 -2.98 21.91
CA ALA A 89 3.28 -4.19 22.41
C ALA A 89 4.18 -3.94 23.63
N PRO A 90 4.98 -2.86 23.69
CA PRO A 90 5.79 -2.54 24.88
C PRO A 90 4.94 -2.36 26.14
N SER A 91 3.76 -1.73 26.02
CA SER A 91 2.84 -1.50 27.14
C SER A 91 2.11 -2.78 27.54
N ALA A 92 1.58 -3.51 26.55
CA ALA A 92 0.81 -4.72 26.77
C ALA A 92 1.66 -5.83 27.39
N LEU A 93 2.88 -6.03 26.88
CA LEU A 93 3.74 -7.15 27.27
C LEU A 93 4.76 -6.78 28.34
N LYS A 94 4.63 -5.60 28.95
CA LYS A 94 5.56 -5.08 29.96
C LYS A 94 5.84 -6.07 31.09
N HIS A 95 4.80 -6.75 31.59
CA HIS A 95 4.92 -7.74 32.66
C HIS A 95 5.47 -9.10 32.20
N THR A 96 5.28 -9.43 30.92
CA THR A 96 5.64 -10.74 30.35
C THR A 96 7.07 -10.75 29.80
N LEU A 97 7.48 -9.67 29.13
CA LEU A 97 8.77 -9.58 28.43
C LEU A 97 9.75 -8.59 29.08
N GLY A 98 9.31 -7.80 30.05
CA GLY A 98 10.13 -6.79 30.74
C GLY A 98 10.02 -5.38 30.13
N GLU A 99 10.33 -4.35 30.93
CA GLU A 99 10.13 -2.94 30.55
C GLU A 99 11.16 -2.39 29.55
N ASP A 100 12.37 -2.97 29.53
CA ASP A 100 13.52 -2.41 28.80
C ASP A 100 13.74 -3.03 27.42
N LYS A 101 12.85 -3.92 26.95
CA LYS A 101 13.01 -4.54 25.62
C LYS A 101 12.69 -3.55 24.51
N LYS A 102 13.60 -3.48 23.54
CA LYS A 102 13.39 -2.73 22.31
C LYS A 102 12.25 -3.32 21.49
N ILE A 103 11.58 -2.49 20.69
CA ILE A 103 10.48 -2.96 19.84
C ILE A 103 10.93 -4.07 18.87
N GLU A 104 12.18 -4.03 18.39
CA GLU A 104 12.75 -5.07 17.53
C GLU A 104 12.79 -6.43 18.22
N ASP A 105 13.17 -6.48 19.50
CA ASP A 105 13.26 -7.73 20.25
C ASP A 105 11.87 -8.27 20.58
N ILE A 106 10.92 -7.38 20.95
CA ILE A 106 9.51 -7.75 21.14
C ILE A 106 8.92 -8.31 19.84
N ALA A 107 9.22 -7.67 18.70
CA ALA A 107 8.75 -8.11 17.39
C ALA A 107 9.28 -9.50 17.00
N ARG A 108 10.53 -9.83 17.37
CA ARG A 108 11.09 -11.18 17.15
C ARG A 108 10.33 -12.21 17.97
N GLU A 109 10.06 -11.93 19.25
CA GLU A 109 9.24 -12.82 20.09
C GLU A 109 7.83 -13.02 19.50
N LEU A 110 7.19 -11.94 19.06
CA LEU A 110 5.85 -11.97 18.45
C LEU A 110 5.82 -12.71 17.11
N SER A 111 6.96 -12.86 16.43
CA SER A 111 7.04 -13.60 15.16
C SER A 111 7.07 -15.12 15.32
N LEU A 112 7.28 -15.61 16.54
CA LEU A 112 7.36 -17.04 16.84
C LEU A 112 5.96 -17.67 16.97
N PRO A 113 5.66 -18.78 16.27
CA PRO A 113 4.35 -19.44 16.33
C PRO A 113 3.89 -19.84 17.75
N GLU A 114 4.82 -20.26 18.60
CA GLU A 114 4.59 -20.59 20.02
C GLU A 114 4.11 -19.39 20.86
N ASN A 115 4.43 -18.17 20.42
CA ASN A 115 4.07 -16.92 21.06
C ASN A 115 2.79 -16.29 20.47
N ALA A 116 1.95 -17.07 19.78
CA ALA A 116 0.67 -16.59 19.24
C ALA A 116 -0.23 -15.95 20.32
N HIS A 117 -0.16 -16.41 21.57
CA HIS A 117 -0.91 -15.85 22.70
C HIS A 117 -0.50 -14.39 23.01
N LEU A 118 0.78 -14.04 22.85
CA LEU A 118 1.27 -12.66 23.04
C LEU A 118 0.70 -11.72 21.99
N ASN A 119 0.57 -12.17 20.73
CA ASN A 119 -0.06 -11.38 19.68
C ASN A 119 -1.53 -11.06 20.00
N GLN A 120 -2.23 -12.03 20.61
CA GLN A 120 -3.60 -11.82 21.05
C GLN A 120 -3.68 -10.79 22.18
N GLU A 121 -2.79 -10.87 23.17
CA GLU A 121 -2.70 -9.89 24.27
C GLU A 121 -2.47 -8.46 23.76
N VAL A 122 -1.52 -8.27 22.83
CA VAL A 122 -1.27 -6.96 22.20
C VAL A 122 -2.49 -6.47 21.45
N ARG A 123 -3.18 -7.34 20.70
CA ARG A 123 -4.37 -6.98 19.94
C ARG A 123 -5.53 -6.57 20.85
N GLU A 124 -5.77 -7.30 21.94
CA GLU A 124 -6.81 -6.98 22.91
C GLU A 124 -6.53 -5.65 23.60
N PHE A 125 -5.28 -5.42 24.00
CA PHE A 125 -4.85 -4.13 24.55
C PHE A 125 -5.06 -2.99 23.55
N ALA A 126 -4.67 -3.17 22.29
CA ALA A 126 -4.84 -2.17 21.23
C ALA A 126 -6.33 -1.82 21.02
N LEU A 127 -7.21 -2.82 20.96
CA LEU A 127 -8.66 -2.62 20.79
C LEU A 127 -9.29 -1.83 21.95
N GLN A 128 -8.78 -1.98 23.17
CA GLN A 128 -9.22 -1.23 24.34
C GLN A 128 -8.68 0.21 24.36
N ASN A 129 -7.63 0.50 23.59
CA ASN A 129 -6.85 1.73 23.66
C ASN A 129 -6.81 2.49 22.32
N GLY A 130 -7.93 2.51 21.60
CA GLY A 130 -8.12 3.38 20.44
C GLY A 130 -7.82 2.76 19.07
N MET A 131 -7.48 1.47 18.99
CA MET A 131 -7.44 0.76 17.71
C MET A 131 -8.83 0.20 17.35
N PHE A 132 -9.27 0.44 16.13
CA PHE A 132 -10.45 -0.17 15.53
C PHE A 132 -10.02 -1.06 14.37
N TYR A 133 -10.62 -2.25 14.27
CA TYR A 133 -10.36 -3.19 13.17
C TYR A 133 -11.57 -3.29 12.25
N LEU A 134 -11.37 -2.96 10.99
CA LEU A 134 -12.37 -3.04 9.92
C LEU A 134 -11.99 -4.21 9.01
N ALA A 135 -12.70 -5.32 9.17
CA ALA A 135 -12.59 -6.44 8.25
C ALA A 135 -13.14 -6.05 6.87
N ASP A 136 -12.50 -6.51 5.79
CA ASP A 136 -13.01 -6.32 4.45
C ASP A 136 -14.31 -7.10 4.28
N ARG A 137 -15.37 -6.38 3.89
CA ARG A 137 -16.67 -6.96 3.53
C ARG A 137 -16.96 -6.82 2.05
N ALA A 138 -16.11 -6.08 1.33
CA ALA A 138 -16.30 -5.77 -0.07
C ALA A 138 -15.65 -6.81 -0.99
N GLY A 139 -14.78 -7.69 -0.50
CA GLY A 139 -14.10 -8.72 -1.30
C GLY A 139 -12.80 -8.23 -1.95
N THR A 140 -12.22 -7.16 -1.40
CA THR A 140 -10.91 -6.63 -1.78
C THR A 140 -9.75 -7.41 -1.15
N ASN A 141 -10.00 -8.14 -0.05
CA ASN A 141 -9.01 -8.73 0.86
C ASN A 141 -8.07 -7.70 1.52
N ILE A 142 -8.48 -6.43 1.58
CA ILE A 142 -7.71 -5.37 2.23
C ILE A 142 -8.38 -5.00 3.54
N HIS A 143 -7.80 -5.46 4.64
CA HIS A 143 -8.25 -5.08 5.97
C HIS A 143 -7.70 -3.71 6.37
N VAL A 144 -8.40 -3.02 7.26
CA VAL A 144 -8.01 -1.69 7.75
C VAL A 144 -7.98 -1.69 9.27
N GLN A 145 -6.98 -1.03 9.83
CA GLN A 145 -6.95 -0.60 11.22
C GLN A 145 -7.00 0.93 11.27
N ILE A 146 -7.84 1.47 12.15
CA ILE A 146 -7.91 2.90 12.42
C ILE A 146 -7.47 3.11 13.86
N PHE A 147 -6.50 4.00 14.07
CA PHE A 147 -6.00 4.35 15.39
C PHE A 147 -6.42 5.77 15.73
N ASP A 148 -7.31 5.89 16.71
CA ASP A 148 -7.64 7.17 17.32
C ASP A 148 -6.54 7.56 18.30
N THR A 149 -5.67 8.49 17.89
CA THR A 149 -4.54 8.89 18.73
C THR A 149 -4.94 9.62 20.02
N ALA A 150 -6.16 10.16 20.10
CA ALA A 150 -6.68 10.81 21.30
C ALA A 150 -7.00 9.80 22.42
N MET A 151 -7.12 8.52 22.07
CA MET A 151 -7.35 7.43 23.01
C MET A 151 -6.06 6.68 23.38
N LEU A 152 -4.91 7.10 22.86
CA LEU A 152 -3.64 6.44 23.17
C LEU A 152 -3.29 6.59 24.65
N PRO A 153 -2.80 5.53 25.30
CA PRO A 153 -2.39 5.58 26.69
C PRO A 153 -0.98 6.19 26.77
N LEU A 154 -0.86 7.50 26.49
CA LEU A 154 0.42 8.20 26.37
C LEU A 154 1.45 7.89 27.49
N PRO A 155 1.06 7.80 28.78
CA PRO A 155 2.02 7.46 29.85
C PRO A 155 2.58 6.04 29.79
N LEU A 156 1.94 5.14 29.05
CA LEU A 156 2.33 3.74 28.91
C LEU A 156 3.10 3.45 27.62
N LEU A 157 3.13 4.38 26.67
CA LEU A 157 3.79 4.17 25.38
C LEU A 157 5.31 4.03 25.55
N SER A 158 5.93 3.32 24.61
CA SER A 158 7.37 3.08 24.65
C SER A 158 8.16 4.39 24.56
N PRO A 159 9.20 4.59 25.40
CA PRO A 159 10.13 5.70 25.27
C PRO A 159 10.87 5.74 23.92
N GLU A 160 10.95 4.61 23.20
CA GLU A 160 11.55 4.54 21.86
C GLU A 160 10.70 5.26 20.80
N LEU A 161 9.41 5.48 21.08
CA LEU A 161 8.48 6.12 20.17
C LEU A 161 8.45 7.63 20.46
N PRO A 162 9.10 8.47 19.62
CA PRO A 162 9.12 9.90 19.85
C PRO A 162 7.72 10.46 19.54
N ILE A 163 6.96 10.76 20.59
CA ILE A 163 5.65 11.38 20.49
C ILE A 163 5.72 12.79 21.02
N ASN A 164 5.34 13.74 20.16
CA ASN A 164 5.04 15.09 20.55
C ASN A 164 3.63 15.15 21.14
N HIS A 165 3.55 15.23 22.46
CA HIS A 165 2.27 15.30 23.19
C HIS A 165 1.37 16.44 22.71
N ASN A 166 1.94 17.57 22.25
CA ASN A 166 1.15 18.69 21.74
C ASN A 166 0.37 18.32 20.47
N ILE A 167 0.97 17.52 19.58
CA ILE A 167 0.29 17.04 18.36
C ILE A 167 -0.91 16.18 18.76
N ILE A 168 -0.74 15.28 19.73
CA ILE A 168 -1.84 14.43 20.20
C ILE A 168 -2.92 15.25 20.90
N GLU A 169 -2.57 16.22 21.74
CA GLU A 169 -3.56 17.00 22.50
C GLU A 169 -4.35 18.00 21.63
N GLN A 170 -3.67 18.64 20.68
CA GLN A 170 -4.25 19.73 19.88
C GLN A 170 -4.86 19.23 18.57
N GLU A 171 -4.08 18.45 17.81
CA GLU A 171 -4.46 18.02 16.46
C GLU A 171 -5.18 16.68 16.48
N LYS A 172 -4.79 15.79 17.40
CA LYS A 172 -5.35 14.44 17.55
C LYS A 172 -5.32 13.72 16.19
N PRO A 173 -4.15 13.47 15.57
CA PRO A 173 -4.12 12.81 14.26
C PRO A 173 -4.82 11.44 14.28
N VAL A 174 -5.24 10.94 13.13
CA VAL A 174 -5.82 9.61 12.96
C VAL A 174 -4.91 8.82 12.05
N LEU A 175 -4.51 7.62 12.47
CA LEU A 175 -3.73 6.72 11.62
C LEU A 175 -4.69 5.73 10.97
N LEU A 176 -4.71 5.68 9.65
CA LEU A 176 -5.42 4.66 8.88
C LEU A 176 -4.38 3.73 8.28
N VAL A 177 -4.26 2.54 8.85
CA VAL A 177 -3.35 1.50 8.36
C VAL A 177 -4.15 0.53 7.51
N MET A 178 -3.77 0.38 6.25
CA MET A 178 -4.40 -0.55 5.31
C MET A 178 -3.40 -1.62 4.89
N ASP A 179 -3.87 -2.86 4.75
CA ASP A 179 -3.05 -3.96 4.26
C ASP A 179 -2.59 -3.72 2.81
N TYR A 180 -1.59 -4.47 2.37
CA TYR A 180 -1.02 -4.31 1.03
C TYR A 180 -2.06 -4.62 -0.05
N ALA A 181 -2.35 -3.62 -0.88
CA ALA A 181 -3.00 -3.84 -2.17
C ALA A 181 -1.98 -4.36 -3.17
N PHE A 182 -2.35 -5.31 -4.02
CA PHE A 182 -1.42 -5.93 -4.96
C PHE A 182 -1.60 -5.40 -6.39
N GLY A 183 -0.50 -5.00 -7.04
CA GLY A 183 -0.54 -4.60 -8.45
C GLY A 183 -1.52 -3.47 -8.74
N GLU A 184 -2.33 -3.63 -9.80
CA GLU A 184 -3.32 -2.65 -10.24
C GLU A 184 -4.41 -2.34 -9.19
N GLN A 185 -4.71 -3.28 -8.28
CA GLN A 185 -5.65 -3.05 -7.18
C GLN A 185 -5.23 -1.87 -6.29
N ALA A 186 -3.93 -1.62 -6.17
CA ALA A 186 -3.40 -0.49 -5.41
C ALA A 186 -3.86 0.87 -5.97
N PHE A 187 -4.00 0.98 -7.29
CA PHE A 187 -4.58 2.17 -7.91
C PHE A 187 -6.04 2.33 -7.48
N GLU A 188 -6.86 1.29 -7.62
CA GLU A 188 -8.29 1.37 -7.38
C GLU A 188 -8.63 1.75 -5.94
N ILE A 189 -7.98 1.08 -4.99
CA ILE A 189 -8.23 1.24 -3.56
C ILE A 189 -7.84 2.64 -3.11
N MET A 190 -6.66 3.11 -3.54
CA MET A 190 -6.21 4.46 -3.24
C MET A 190 -7.06 5.51 -3.98
N ASP A 191 -7.44 5.28 -5.24
CA ASP A 191 -8.28 6.19 -6.01
C ASP A 191 -9.66 6.38 -5.38
N GLU A 192 -10.30 5.28 -4.98
CA GLU A 192 -11.60 5.30 -4.31
C GLU A 192 -11.52 5.90 -2.91
N LEU A 193 -10.46 5.62 -2.14
CA LEU A 193 -10.25 6.23 -0.82
C LEU A 193 -10.07 7.75 -0.91
N LEU A 194 -9.33 8.24 -1.91
CA LEU A 194 -9.02 9.67 -2.02
C LEU A 194 -10.12 10.49 -2.73
N LYS A 195 -11.18 9.86 -3.25
CA LYS A 195 -12.36 10.57 -3.78
C LYS A 195 -13.15 11.29 -2.67
N PRO A 196 -13.82 12.41 -2.93
CA PRO A 196 -14.75 13.00 -1.97
C PRO A 196 -15.86 12.02 -1.61
N TYR A 197 -16.22 11.95 -0.33
CA TYR A 197 -17.33 11.15 0.16
C TYR A 197 -18.64 11.93 0.04
N LYS A 198 -19.68 11.27 -0.47
CA LYS A 198 -20.97 11.91 -0.75
C LYS A 198 -22.04 11.32 0.17
N THR A 199 -22.48 12.11 1.14
CA THR A 199 -23.53 11.74 2.10
C THR A 199 -24.54 12.88 2.23
N GLY A 200 -25.83 12.58 2.21
CA GLY A 200 -26.89 13.58 2.43
C GLY A 200 -26.87 14.80 1.50
N GLY A 201 -26.36 14.65 0.26
CA GLY A 201 -26.21 15.74 -0.70
C GLY A 201 -24.98 16.64 -0.49
N GLN A 202 -24.18 16.40 0.56
CA GLN A 202 -22.90 17.06 0.77
C GLN A 202 -21.76 16.22 0.21
N SER A 203 -20.70 16.89 -0.25
CA SER A 203 -19.46 16.23 -0.69
C SER A 203 -18.32 16.71 0.18
N GLN A 204 -17.74 15.80 0.94
CA GLN A 204 -16.69 16.10 1.92
C GLN A 204 -15.38 15.40 1.51
N LYS A 205 -14.26 16.07 1.74
CA LYS A 205 -12.92 15.53 1.48
C LYS A 205 -12.34 14.97 2.78
N LEU A 206 -11.59 13.88 2.69
CA LEU A 206 -10.78 13.43 3.82
C LEU A 206 -9.66 14.44 4.10
N ASN A 207 -9.40 14.75 5.37
CA ASN A 207 -8.31 15.64 5.78
C ASN A 207 -6.94 14.92 5.73
N VAL A 208 -6.52 14.46 4.54
CA VAL A 208 -5.29 13.67 4.37
C VAL A 208 -4.04 14.56 4.45
N GLN A 209 -3.21 14.32 5.46
CA GLN A 209 -1.94 15.04 5.68
C GLN A 209 -0.71 14.30 5.18
N SER A 210 -0.72 12.97 5.21
CA SER A 210 0.36 12.17 4.64
C SER A 210 -0.07 10.79 4.19
N ILE A 211 0.68 10.23 3.23
CA ILE A 211 0.56 8.84 2.78
C ILE A 211 1.94 8.19 2.91
N SER A 212 2.01 7.14 3.72
CA SER A 212 3.23 6.35 3.95
C SER A 212 3.03 4.95 3.38
N VAL A 213 4.01 4.45 2.64
CA VAL A 213 3.95 3.15 1.95
C VAL A 213 5.19 2.36 2.33
N MET A 214 4.99 1.29 3.08
CA MET A 214 6.00 0.27 3.27
C MET A 214 5.79 -0.83 2.24
N GLY A 215 6.86 -1.47 1.77
CA GLY A 215 6.73 -2.61 0.86
C GLY A 215 7.90 -3.59 0.94
N LYS A 216 7.68 -4.76 0.35
CA LYS A 216 8.75 -5.69 -0.01
C LYS A 216 9.13 -5.39 -1.44
N ALA A 217 10.42 -5.41 -1.75
CA ALA A 217 10.90 -5.21 -3.10
C ALA A 217 12.13 -6.07 -3.37
N GLY A 218 12.36 -6.39 -4.64
CA GLY A 218 13.63 -6.95 -5.07
C GLY A 218 14.67 -5.82 -5.14
N ILE A 219 15.87 -6.04 -4.60
CA ILE A 219 16.95 -5.05 -4.64
C ILE A 219 17.92 -5.35 -5.79
N LEU A 220 18.34 -4.33 -6.53
CA LEU A 220 19.29 -4.47 -7.65
C LEU A 220 20.72 -4.07 -7.27
N VAL A 221 20.89 -3.21 -6.26
CA VAL A 221 22.18 -2.62 -5.88
C VAL A 221 22.77 -3.11 -4.54
N GLY A 222 22.01 -3.87 -3.76
CA GLY A 222 22.39 -4.31 -2.41
C GLY A 222 21.96 -5.75 -2.10
N HIS A 223 21.70 -6.04 -0.83
CA HIS A 223 21.42 -7.39 -0.34
C HIS A 223 20.05 -7.49 0.35
N LYS A 224 19.59 -8.73 0.55
CA LYS A 224 18.36 -9.03 1.30
C LYS A 224 18.44 -8.42 2.71
N GLY A 225 17.38 -7.72 3.12
CA GLY A 225 17.31 -6.99 4.39
C GLY A 225 17.71 -5.52 4.33
N ASP A 226 18.39 -5.07 3.27
CA ASP A 226 18.71 -3.65 3.05
C ASP A 226 17.44 -2.84 2.74
N LEU A 227 17.48 -1.51 2.91
CA LEU A 227 16.36 -0.62 2.63
C LEU A 227 16.55 0.16 1.33
N MET A 228 15.43 0.46 0.69
CA MET A 228 15.33 1.29 -0.50
C MET A 228 14.34 2.42 -0.24
N LEU A 229 14.78 3.65 -0.47
CA LEU A 229 13.96 4.86 -0.38
C LEU A 229 13.76 5.41 -1.80
N PRO A 230 12.59 5.20 -2.43
CA PRO A 230 12.41 5.64 -3.80
C PRO A 230 12.36 7.16 -3.92
N THR A 231 12.93 7.66 -5.01
CA THR A 231 12.76 9.05 -5.47
C THR A 231 11.77 9.15 -6.64
N ALA A 232 11.48 8.01 -7.29
CA ALA A 232 10.53 7.90 -8.38
C ALA A 232 10.06 6.45 -8.56
N HIS A 233 8.87 6.28 -9.15
CA HIS A 233 8.40 5.00 -9.68
C HIS A 233 8.34 5.03 -11.21
N ILE A 234 9.06 4.11 -11.87
CA ILE A 234 9.08 3.94 -13.33
C ILE A 234 8.14 2.80 -13.66
N PHE A 235 7.14 3.02 -14.51
CA PHE A 235 6.17 1.96 -14.81
C PHE A 235 6.58 1.16 -16.05
N GLU A 236 6.98 -0.09 -15.82
CA GLU A 236 7.45 -0.99 -16.87
C GLU A 236 6.39 -1.16 -17.98
N GLY A 237 6.85 -1.15 -19.24
CA GLY A 237 5.99 -1.36 -20.40
C GLY A 237 5.15 -0.14 -20.79
N THR A 238 5.31 0.99 -20.10
CA THR A 238 4.63 2.25 -20.39
C THR A 238 5.63 3.41 -20.50
N ALA A 239 5.14 4.59 -20.86
CA ALA A 239 5.93 5.83 -20.81
C ALA A 239 5.74 6.58 -19.47
N ASP A 240 4.96 6.03 -18.54
CA ASP A 240 4.57 6.71 -17.31
C ASP A 240 5.70 6.61 -16.27
N ASN A 241 6.06 7.76 -15.72
CA ASN A 241 7.09 7.88 -14.70
C ASN A 241 6.62 8.87 -13.64
N TYR A 242 6.74 8.49 -12.38
CA TYR A 242 6.18 9.23 -11.25
C TYR A 242 7.30 9.65 -10.29
N PRO A 243 7.99 10.77 -10.54
CA PRO A 243 8.88 11.37 -9.56
C PRO A 243 8.09 12.00 -8.42
N PHE A 244 8.64 11.96 -7.20
CA PHE A 244 8.04 12.59 -6.03
C PHE A 244 9.11 12.96 -5.00
N VAL A 245 8.74 13.80 -4.04
CA VAL A 245 9.59 14.12 -2.88
C VAL A 245 9.26 13.16 -1.75
N ASN A 246 10.20 12.29 -1.41
CA ASN A 246 10.10 11.39 -0.27
C ASN A 246 10.57 12.12 1.00
N GLU A 247 9.74 12.18 2.04
CA GLU A 247 10.12 12.80 3.33
C GLU A 247 11.09 11.95 4.15
N LEU A 248 11.25 10.67 3.78
CA LEU A 248 12.30 9.81 4.31
C LEU A 248 13.59 10.01 3.53
N THR A 249 14.67 10.11 4.28
CA THR A 249 16.04 10.30 3.79
C THR A 249 16.96 9.28 4.45
N SER A 250 18.12 9.00 3.86
CA SER A 250 19.13 8.10 4.45
C SER A 250 19.58 8.58 5.83
N GLU A 251 19.59 9.90 6.07
CA GLU A 251 19.85 10.54 7.35
C GLU A 251 18.92 10.03 8.46
N ASP A 252 17.66 9.74 8.14
CA ASP A 252 16.68 9.25 9.12
C ASP A 252 17.07 7.88 9.71
N PHE A 253 17.98 7.14 9.06
CA PHE A 253 18.37 5.76 9.39
C PHE A 253 19.85 5.55 9.75
N GLN A 254 20.65 6.62 9.89
CA GLN A 254 22.12 6.52 10.04
C GLN A 254 22.59 5.61 11.18
N ASP A 255 21.87 5.57 12.31
CA ASP A 255 22.24 4.82 13.51
C ASP A 255 21.64 3.41 13.57
N ASP A 256 20.88 2.98 12.56
CA ASP A 256 20.10 1.73 12.62
C ASP A 256 20.88 0.50 12.11
N GLY A 257 22.05 0.71 11.51
CA GLY A 257 22.95 -0.35 11.04
C GLY A 257 22.36 -1.21 9.92
N ILE A 258 21.49 -0.65 9.09
CA ILE A 258 21.01 -1.25 7.84
C ILE A 258 21.43 -0.36 6.66
N PRO A 259 22.05 -0.92 5.60
CA PRO A 259 22.34 -0.17 4.39
C PRO A 259 21.08 0.40 3.74
N ILE A 260 21.14 1.66 3.33
CA ILE A 260 20.06 2.39 2.68
C ILE A 260 20.49 2.76 1.26
N TYR A 261 19.59 2.60 0.30
CA TYR A 261 19.80 3.02 -1.08
C TYR A 261 18.68 3.96 -1.51
N GLU A 262 19.05 5.09 -2.11
CA GLU A 262 18.13 6.07 -2.67
C GLU A 262 18.19 6.05 -4.19
N GLY A 263 17.03 6.09 -4.86
CA GLY A 263 16.95 6.07 -6.32
C GLY A 263 15.58 5.67 -6.84
N ALA A 264 15.46 5.46 -8.15
CA ALA A 264 14.19 5.05 -8.74
C ALA A 264 13.90 3.57 -8.47
N LEU A 265 12.62 3.23 -8.30
CA LEU A 265 12.14 1.85 -8.32
C LEU A 265 11.34 1.62 -9.60
N VAL A 266 11.45 0.43 -10.19
CA VAL A 266 10.61 0.01 -11.31
C VAL A 266 9.40 -0.75 -10.80
N THR A 267 8.20 -0.32 -11.21
CA THR A 267 6.94 -1.03 -10.97
C THR A 267 6.72 -2.01 -12.11
N VAL A 268 6.70 -3.31 -11.79
CA VAL A 268 6.52 -4.40 -12.78
C VAL A 268 5.11 -4.99 -12.70
N MET A 269 4.62 -5.54 -13.81
CA MET A 269 3.29 -6.16 -13.88
C MET A 269 3.22 -7.53 -13.19
N GLY A 270 4.37 -8.14 -12.89
CA GLY A 270 4.45 -9.46 -12.27
C GLY A 270 5.86 -10.02 -12.22
N THR A 271 6.05 -11.09 -11.45
CA THR A 271 7.35 -11.74 -11.23
C THR A 271 7.87 -12.49 -12.46
N SER A 272 7.01 -12.82 -13.41
CA SER A 272 7.39 -13.55 -14.63
C SER A 272 8.29 -12.74 -15.59
N LEU A 273 8.35 -11.42 -15.42
CA LEU A 273 9.16 -10.52 -16.25
C LEU A 273 10.52 -10.16 -15.65
N GLN A 274 10.93 -10.85 -14.57
CA GLN A 274 12.28 -10.73 -13.97
C GLN A 274 13.37 -11.34 -14.89
N ASN A 275 13.54 -10.80 -16.09
CA ASN A 275 14.65 -11.13 -16.96
C ASN A 275 15.90 -10.37 -16.48
N SER A 276 16.98 -11.10 -16.17
CA SER A 276 18.24 -10.54 -15.68
C SER A 276 18.80 -9.43 -16.57
N ASP A 277 18.64 -9.54 -17.89
CA ASP A 277 19.15 -8.56 -18.85
C ASP A 277 18.36 -7.25 -18.78
N ILE A 278 17.03 -7.33 -18.61
CA ILE A 278 16.15 -6.17 -18.46
C ILE A 278 16.45 -5.47 -17.13
N LEU A 279 16.60 -6.23 -16.05
CA LEU A 279 16.93 -5.68 -14.74
C LEU A 279 18.33 -5.06 -14.71
N ALA A 280 19.31 -5.69 -15.36
CA ALA A 280 20.65 -5.14 -15.53
C ALA A 280 20.64 -3.84 -16.34
N TYR A 281 19.77 -3.73 -17.36
CA TYR A 281 19.56 -2.50 -18.11
C TYR A 281 18.98 -1.40 -17.21
N PHE A 282 17.90 -1.64 -16.48
CA PHE A 282 17.31 -0.63 -15.57
C PHE A 282 18.30 -0.16 -14.50
N LYS A 283 19.11 -1.09 -13.95
CA LYS A 283 20.15 -0.78 -12.98
C LYS A 283 21.29 0.05 -13.57
N SER A 284 21.81 -0.34 -14.75
CA SER A 284 23.09 0.17 -15.28
C SER A 284 22.94 1.29 -16.31
N SER A 285 21.71 1.59 -16.74
CA SER A 285 21.40 2.71 -17.62
C SER A 285 21.23 4.02 -16.84
N SER A 286 20.90 5.11 -17.55
CA SER A 286 20.59 6.40 -16.95
C SER A 286 19.37 6.41 -16.02
N TRP A 287 18.56 5.33 -16.02
CA TRP A 287 17.46 5.17 -15.09
C TRP A 287 17.94 4.94 -13.64
N ASN A 288 19.13 4.36 -13.47
CA ASN A 288 19.78 4.10 -12.18
C ASN A 288 18.82 3.49 -11.14
N VAL A 289 18.08 2.46 -11.57
CA VAL A 289 17.07 1.80 -10.74
C VAL A 289 17.72 1.00 -9.63
N ILE A 290 17.28 1.21 -8.39
CA ILE A 290 17.83 0.55 -7.20
C ILE A 290 17.07 -0.73 -6.83
N GLY A 291 15.83 -0.88 -7.31
CA GLY A 291 14.95 -2.00 -6.96
C GLY A 291 13.71 -2.10 -7.85
N LEU A 292 12.93 -3.15 -7.62
CA LEU A 292 11.65 -3.40 -8.29
C LEU A 292 10.56 -3.84 -7.32
N GLU A 293 9.35 -3.43 -7.61
CA GLU A 293 8.13 -3.67 -6.83
C GLU A 293 6.91 -3.68 -7.78
N MET A 294 5.69 -3.79 -7.26
CA MET A 294 4.50 -4.02 -8.11
C MET A 294 3.40 -2.97 -7.94
N GLU A 295 3.54 -1.99 -7.04
CA GLU A 295 2.43 -1.13 -6.60
C GLU A 295 2.68 0.37 -6.78
N GLY A 296 3.94 0.80 -6.81
CA GLY A 296 4.35 2.18 -6.58
C GLY A 296 3.85 3.14 -7.63
N ALA A 297 3.95 2.77 -8.91
CA ALA A 297 3.38 3.55 -10.02
C ALA A 297 1.84 3.62 -9.93
N HIS A 298 1.17 2.54 -9.53
CA HIS A 298 -0.29 2.51 -9.36
C HIS A 298 -0.75 3.45 -8.23
N LEU A 299 -0.05 3.42 -7.10
CA LEU A 299 -0.29 4.32 -5.98
C LEU A 299 -0.03 5.77 -6.38
N GLN A 300 1.10 6.07 -7.01
CA GLN A 300 1.43 7.42 -7.46
C GLN A 300 0.42 7.96 -8.48
N LYS A 301 -0.05 7.13 -9.41
CA LYS A 301 -1.12 7.49 -10.34
C LYS A 301 -2.37 7.95 -9.60
N ALA A 302 -2.82 7.22 -8.57
CA ALA A 302 -3.98 7.60 -7.76
C ALA A 302 -3.74 8.87 -6.94
N ILE A 303 -2.59 8.96 -6.27
CA ILE A 303 -2.21 10.06 -5.38
C ILE A 303 -2.07 11.37 -6.16
N GLN A 304 -1.35 11.37 -7.30
CA GLN A 304 -1.17 12.57 -8.12
C GLN A 304 -2.49 12.98 -8.80
N ALA A 305 -3.31 12.02 -9.24
CA ALA A 305 -4.65 12.32 -9.75
C ALA A 305 -5.53 12.96 -8.67
N ALA A 306 -5.43 12.53 -7.41
CA ALA A 306 -6.17 13.10 -6.28
C ALA A 306 -5.66 14.49 -5.86
N SER A 307 -4.35 14.66 -5.69
CA SER A 307 -3.72 15.88 -5.17
C SER A 307 -3.56 16.98 -6.23
N MET A 308 -3.07 16.64 -7.43
CA MET A 308 -2.68 17.63 -8.45
C MET A 308 -3.80 17.93 -9.45
N ILE A 309 -4.61 16.92 -9.82
CA ILE A 309 -5.63 17.06 -10.87
C ILE A 309 -7.01 17.34 -10.27
N ARG A 310 -7.55 16.37 -9.50
CA ARG A 310 -8.89 16.46 -8.92
C ARG A 310 -8.95 17.38 -7.70
N LYS A 311 -7.80 17.63 -7.06
CA LYS A 311 -7.66 18.39 -5.82
C LYS A 311 -8.62 17.90 -4.73
N SER A 312 -8.79 16.58 -4.65
CA SER A 312 -9.63 15.93 -3.63
C SER A 312 -8.90 15.73 -2.31
N ILE A 313 -7.58 15.86 -2.31
CA ILE A 313 -6.71 16.02 -1.14
C ILE A 313 -5.78 17.22 -1.36
N ASP A 314 -5.05 17.62 -0.32
CA ASP A 314 -4.06 18.70 -0.38
C ASP A 314 -2.90 18.36 -1.33
N ASP A 315 -2.39 19.35 -2.07
CA ASP A 315 -1.27 19.18 -3.00
C ASP A 315 0.09 19.08 -2.29
N LYS A 316 0.13 19.42 -0.99
CA LYS A 316 1.28 19.28 -0.10
C LYS A 316 1.21 18.01 0.77
N VAL A 317 0.34 17.06 0.42
CA VAL A 317 0.30 15.76 1.09
C VAL A 317 1.70 15.16 1.15
N LYS A 318 2.15 14.83 2.36
CA LYS A 318 3.50 14.31 2.58
C LYS A 318 3.59 12.85 2.16
N LEU A 319 4.63 12.48 1.42
CA LEU A 319 4.82 11.12 0.92
C LEU A 319 6.03 10.48 1.57
N ARG A 320 5.87 9.24 2.03
CA ARG A 320 6.94 8.45 2.65
C ARG A 320 6.94 7.05 2.08
N TYR A 321 7.88 6.74 1.20
CA TYR A 321 8.01 5.41 0.65
C TYR A 321 9.27 4.76 1.20
N ALA A 322 9.16 3.52 1.66
CA ALA A 322 10.30 2.73 2.07
C ALA A 322 10.05 1.25 1.78
N TYR A 323 11.01 0.60 1.15
CA TYR A 323 10.93 -0.81 0.81
C TYR A 323 12.10 -1.54 1.45
N TYR A 324 11.87 -2.74 1.96
CA TYR A 324 12.95 -3.61 2.39
C TYR A 324 13.17 -4.73 1.38
N ALA A 325 14.44 -5.08 1.18
CA ALA A 325 14.86 -6.05 0.20
C ALA A 325 14.43 -7.46 0.62
N SER A 326 13.51 -8.07 -0.12
CA SER A 326 13.10 -9.46 0.08
C SER A 326 14.04 -10.48 -0.55
N ASP A 327 14.65 -10.06 -1.65
CA ASP A 327 15.41 -10.87 -2.58
C ASP A 327 16.30 -9.95 -3.43
N ASN A 328 17.31 -10.51 -4.07
CA ASN A 328 18.06 -9.83 -5.12
C ASN A 328 17.92 -10.66 -6.41
N PRO A 329 17.11 -10.21 -7.38
CA PRO A 329 16.80 -10.99 -8.58
C PRO A 329 18.00 -11.14 -9.54
N LEU A 330 19.08 -10.36 -9.35
CA LEU A 330 20.30 -10.50 -10.14
C LEU A 330 21.26 -11.55 -9.57
N LEU A 331 21.03 -12.04 -8.34
CA LEU A 331 21.87 -13.02 -7.68
C LEU A 331 21.23 -14.41 -7.71
N THR A 332 21.95 -15.40 -8.21
CA THR A 332 21.51 -16.80 -8.21
C THR A 332 21.31 -17.31 -6.78
N GLY A 333 20.19 -18.02 -6.54
CA GLY A 333 19.87 -18.58 -5.22
C GLY A 333 19.40 -17.56 -4.17
N SER A 334 19.23 -16.29 -4.53
CA SER A 334 18.69 -15.23 -3.66
C SER A 334 17.37 -14.65 -4.18
N THR A 335 16.65 -15.39 -5.02
CA THR A 335 15.36 -15.00 -5.63
C THR A 335 14.18 -15.39 -4.72
N LEU A 336 12.98 -14.86 -4.96
CA LEU A 336 11.75 -15.24 -4.25
C LEU A 336 11.51 -16.76 -4.17
N ALA A 337 11.99 -17.53 -5.15
CA ALA A 337 11.89 -18.98 -5.19
C ALA A 337 12.82 -19.72 -4.19
N SER A 338 13.80 -19.03 -3.60
CA SER A 338 14.82 -19.61 -2.71
C SER A 338 14.43 -19.68 -1.23
N GLY A 339 13.28 -19.12 -0.84
CA GLY A 339 12.72 -19.20 0.52
C GLY A 339 12.25 -17.85 1.07
N GLY A 340 11.43 -17.88 2.12
CA GLY A 340 10.92 -16.66 2.77
C GLY A 340 12.01 -15.78 3.41
N LEU A 341 11.66 -14.55 3.83
CA LEU A 341 12.60 -13.70 4.58
C LEU A 341 13.01 -14.29 5.93
N GLY A 342 12.17 -15.15 6.53
CA GLY A 342 12.32 -15.54 7.93
C GLY A 342 12.32 -14.32 8.85
N THR A 343 13.14 -14.35 9.90
CA THR A 343 13.29 -13.24 10.87
C THR A 343 14.04 -12.04 10.29
N THR A 344 14.74 -12.17 9.15
CA THR A 344 15.49 -11.09 8.48
C THR A 344 14.61 -9.88 8.16
N GLY A 345 13.32 -10.09 7.89
CA GLY A 345 12.37 -9.03 7.57
C GLY A 345 11.84 -8.27 8.78
N VAL A 346 12.04 -8.79 9.99
CA VAL A 346 11.49 -8.20 11.22
C VAL A 346 12.13 -6.84 11.47
N LYS A 347 13.47 -6.79 11.60
CA LYS A 347 14.20 -5.54 11.85
C LYS A 347 13.83 -4.41 10.86
N PRO A 348 13.95 -4.57 9.52
CA PRO A 348 13.65 -3.49 8.59
C PRO A 348 12.18 -3.05 8.64
N THR A 349 11.24 -3.99 8.83
CA THR A 349 9.81 -3.67 8.96
C THR A 349 9.56 -2.71 10.12
N TYR A 350 10.10 -3.02 11.31
CA TYR A 350 9.85 -2.20 12.49
C TYR A 350 10.62 -0.89 12.47
N LEU A 351 11.81 -0.86 11.86
CA LEU A 351 12.53 0.39 11.64
C LEU A 351 11.75 1.37 10.76
N ILE A 352 11.24 0.90 9.61
CA ILE A 352 10.41 1.73 8.72
C ILE A 352 9.19 2.25 9.48
N THR A 353 8.48 1.38 10.18
CA THR A 353 7.30 1.77 10.96
C THR A 353 7.62 2.81 12.03
N MET A 354 8.73 2.66 12.75
CA MET A 354 9.17 3.65 13.74
C MET A 354 9.49 5.00 13.10
N LYS A 355 10.09 5.04 11.90
CA LYS A 355 10.33 6.32 11.18
C LYS A 355 9.03 6.93 10.67
N PHE A 356 8.07 6.14 10.18
CA PHE A 356 6.75 6.64 9.83
C PHE A 356 6.07 7.28 11.03
N LEU A 357 5.99 6.58 12.17
CA LEU A 357 5.37 7.11 13.37
C LEU A 357 6.11 8.34 13.89
N LYS A 358 7.44 8.37 13.87
CA LYS A 358 8.23 9.55 14.22
C LYS A 358 7.91 10.77 13.35
N LYS A 359 7.75 10.60 12.04
CA LYS A 359 7.41 11.72 11.12
C LYS A 359 5.96 12.18 11.25
N ILE A 360 5.07 11.33 11.77
CA ILE A 360 3.64 11.64 11.93
C ILE A 360 3.34 12.22 13.31
N LEU A 361 3.90 11.63 14.36
CA LEU A 361 3.57 11.92 15.76
C LEU A 361 4.68 12.68 16.51
N GLY A 362 5.89 12.77 15.95
CA GLY A 362 7.09 13.30 16.62
C GLY A 362 7.42 14.75 16.36
#